data_AF-A0AA39RCQ4-F1
#
_entry.id   AF-A0AA39RCQ4-F1
#
_cell.length_a   1.000
_cell.length_b   1.000
_cell.length_c   1.000
_cell.angle_alpha   90.00
_cell.angle_beta   90.00
_cell.angle_gamma   90.00
#
_symmetry.space_group_name_H-M   'P 1'
#
loop_
_entity.id
_entity.type
_entity.pdbx_description
1 polymer ?
#
loop_
_entity_poly.entity_id
_entity_poly.type
_entity_poly.pdbx_seq_one_letter_code
_entity_poly.pdbx_strand_id
1 'polypeptide(L)'
;MEKGDGQGFLLLPHLYFSSHTSTTMVFWIFGYGSLVWNPGFDYDEKVMGFIKDYKRVFDLACIDHRGTPEDPARTLTLEKTEGAICYGAAYCVRGGAERERLAMEYLERRECEYDKKTLVEFYKEGDALQPALTGVIVFTSTPDKSVNKYYLGPAPLEDMARQIATASGPCGNNREYLFKLEKALYDIGHEEDYVIELANEVRKVLGIVEKGFVIKEKKLVGSSHIPLKTAHNITALKLHRPLPLSEAVGVAMDS
;
A
#
# COMPACT_ATOMS: atom_id res chain seq x y z
N MET A 1 78.42 5.69 39.73
CA MET A 1 77.18 6.22 40.35
C MET A 1 76.98 7.59 39.75
N GLU A 2 76.11 7.69 38.74
CA GLU A 2 74.80 8.41 38.80
C GLU A 2 74.99 9.91 39.13
N LYS A 3 74.49 10.92 38.41
CA LYS A 3 73.57 11.20 37.28
C LYS A 3 74.04 12.58 36.73
N GLY A 4 73.93 12.96 35.45
CA GLY A 4 72.73 13.06 34.61
C GLY A 4 72.20 14.51 34.66
N ASP A 5 72.28 15.25 33.55
CA ASP A 5 71.25 16.19 33.08
C ASP A 5 71.63 16.78 31.70
N GLY A 6 71.00 16.22 30.66
CA GLY A 6 71.05 16.68 29.28
C GLY A 6 69.66 17.11 28.84
N GLN A 7 69.60 18.27 28.20
CA GLN A 7 68.43 18.92 27.62
C GLN A 7 67.77 18.07 26.52
N GLY A 8 66.45 18.24 26.32
CA GLY A 8 65.77 17.71 25.15
C GLY A 8 64.32 18.19 25.04
N PHE A 9 64.09 19.10 24.09
CA PHE A 9 62.82 19.72 23.73
C PHE A 9 61.71 18.68 23.41
N LEU A 10 60.52 18.89 23.98
CA LEU A 10 59.29 18.20 23.62
C LEU A 10 58.74 18.77 22.31
N LEU A 11 58.74 17.97 21.24
CA LEU A 11 57.95 18.21 20.03
C LEU A 11 56.68 17.35 20.08
N LEU A 12 55.55 18.01 19.84
CA LEU A 12 54.18 17.50 19.87
C LEU A 12 53.97 16.31 18.91
N PRO A 13 53.18 15.28 19.28
CA PRO A 13 52.70 14.31 18.32
C PRO A 13 51.55 14.89 17.48
N HIS A 14 51.73 14.84 16.17
CA HIS A 14 50.70 15.06 15.16
C HIS A 14 49.45 14.23 15.47
N LEU A 15 48.31 14.92 15.59
CA LEU A 15 46.98 14.33 15.58
C LEU A 15 46.80 13.54 14.28
N TYR A 16 46.67 12.23 14.39
CA TYR A 16 46.08 11.40 13.35
C TYR A 16 44.60 11.82 13.22
N PHE A 17 44.30 12.63 12.21
CA PHE A 17 42.93 12.81 11.75
C PHE A 17 42.46 11.46 11.18
N SER A 18 41.75 10.70 11.99
CA SER A 18 40.97 9.56 11.52
C SER A 18 39.96 10.11 10.51
N SER A 19 40.11 9.72 9.25
CA SER A 19 39.16 10.02 8.18
C SER A 19 37.79 9.56 8.66
N HIS A 20 36.92 10.51 9.00
CA HIS A 20 35.50 10.24 9.10
C HIS A 20 35.06 9.90 7.67
N THR A 21 35.01 8.61 7.35
CA THR A 21 34.08 8.16 6.32
C THR A 21 32.72 8.58 6.85
N SER A 22 32.22 9.71 6.35
CA SER A 22 30.81 10.04 6.48
C SER A 22 30.10 8.91 5.75
N THR A 23 29.73 7.87 6.48
CA THR A 23 28.82 6.84 5.99
C THR A 23 27.53 7.59 5.77
N THR A 24 27.29 8.08 4.56
CA THR A 24 26.02 8.69 4.21
C THR A 24 24.98 7.61 4.46
N MET A 25 24.18 7.79 5.51
CA MET A 25 23.10 6.88 5.86
C MET A 25 22.23 6.74 4.62
N VAL A 26 22.25 5.57 3.99
CA VAL A 26 21.51 5.35 2.75
C VAL A 26 20.05 5.11 3.11
N PHE A 27 19.15 5.86 2.48
CA PHE A 27 17.73 5.78 2.73
C PHE A 27 17.14 4.50 2.13
N TRP A 28 16.58 3.64 2.99
CA TRP A 28 15.91 2.41 2.58
C TRP A 28 14.46 2.36 3.05
N ILE A 29 13.56 1.98 2.14
CA ILE A 29 12.13 1.83 2.42
C ILE A 29 11.69 0.41 2.16
N PHE A 30 11.00 -0.21 3.12
CA PHE A 30 10.36 -1.50 2.94
C PHE A 30 8.90 -1.34 2.52
N GLY A 31 8.57 -1.92 1.37
CA GLY A 31 7.23 -2.03 0.83
C GLY A 31 6.65 -3.43 1.06
N TYR A 32 5.51 -3.48 1.73
CA TYR A 32 4.75 -4.70 2.03
C TYR A 32 3.30 -4.64 1.51
N GLY A 33 3.00 -3.68 0.64
CA GLY A 33 1.66 -3.52 0.08
C GLY A 33 1.75 -3.07 -1.36
N SER A 34 1.05 -1.99 -1.70
CA SER A 34 1.09 -1.40 -3.05
C SER A 34 2.48 -1.03 -3.52
N LEU A 35 3.41 -0.74 -2.62
CA LEU A 35 4.81 -0.50 -2.96
C LEU A 35 5.50 -1.70 -3.61
N VAL A 36 5.03 -2.94 -3.44
CA VAL A 36 5.65 -4.12 -4.07
C VAL A 36 5.53 -4.06 -5.60
N TRP A 37 4.37 -3.62 -6.12
CA TRP A 37 4.10 -3.51 -7.57
C TRP A 37 4.11 -2.08 -8.10
N ASN A 38 3.91 -1.08 -7.25
CA ASN A 38 3.82 0.34 -7.62
C ASN A 38 4.56 1.21 -6.60
N PRO A 39 5.90 1.35 -6.67
CA PRO A 39 6.66 2.18 -5.74
C PRO A 39 6.33 3.67 -5.89
N GLY A 40 6.22 4.18 -7.12
CA GLY A 40 5.77 5.54 -7.42
C GLY A 40 6.77 6.66 -7.09
N PHE A 41 8.02 6.31 -6.74
CA PHE A 41 9.14 7.22 -6.59
C PHE A 41 10.40 6.62 -7.25
N ASP A 42 11.40 7.46 -7.51
CA ASP A 42 12.68 7.03 -8.11
C ASP A 42 13.58 6.37 -7.07
N TYR A 43 14.10 5.19 -7.39
CA TYR A 43 15.00 4.41 -6.54
C TYR A 43 16.19 3.87 -7.35
N ASP A 44 17.30 3.61 -6.66
CA ASP A 44 18.56 3.12 -7.27
C ASP A 44 18.66 1.60 -7.22
N GLU A 45 18.02 0.98 -6.24
CA GLU A 45 18.07 -0.47 -6.02
C GLU A 45 16.74 -0.97 -5.46
N LYS A 46 16.30 -2.14 -5.93
CA LYS A 46 15.16 -2.89 -5.39
C LYS A 46 15.64 -4.28 -5.00
N VAL A 47 15.38 -4.67 -3.76
CA VAL A 47 15.80 -5.96 -3.20
C VAL A 47 14.57 -6.69 -2.66
N MET A 48 14.31 -7.91 -3.13
CA MET A 48 13.27 -8.75 -2.57
C MET A 48 13.76 -9.45 -1.30
N GLY A 49 12.86 -9.64 -0.34
CA GLY A 49 13.18 -10.26 0.93
C GLY A 49 12.06 -10.03 1.94
N PHE A 50 12.41 -9.98 3.21
CA PHE A 50 11.41 -9.93 4.28
C PHE A 50 11.88 -9.19 5.52
N ILE A 51 10.91 -8.85 6.35
CA ILE A 51 11.10 -8.40 7.72
C ILE A 51 10.53 -9.45 8.68
N LYS A 52 11.03 -9.47 9.91
CA LYS A 52 10.59 -10.40 10.97
C LYS A 52 9.71 -9.70 11.98
N ASP A 53 8.95 -10.49 12.72
CA ASP A 53 8.09 -10.09 13.84
C ASP A 53 6.91 -9.18 13.43
N TYR A 54 6.55 -9.24 12.15
CA TYR A 54 5.41 -8.52 11.59
C TYR A 54 4.57 -9.45 10.73
N LYS A 55 3.26 -9.42 10.97
CA LYS A 55 2.25 -10.06 10.14
C LYS A 55 1.51 -8.98 9.35
N ARG A 56 1.20 -9.27 8.10
CA ARG A 56 0.32 -8.43 7.30
C ARG A 56 -1.13 -8.67 7.69
N VAL A 57 -1.84 -7.60 8.01
CA VAL A 57 -3.25 -7.64 8.40
C VAL A 57 -4.05 -6.62 7.61
N PHE A 58 -5.31 -6.89 7.30
CA PHE A 58 -6.18 -6.00 6.53
C PHE A 58 -6.94 -5.01 7.42
N ASP A 59 -6.28 -4.39 8.40
CA ASP A 59 -6.97 -3.67 9.50
C ASP A 59 -7.00 -2.14 9.35
N LEU A 60 -6.69 -1.63 8.17
CA LEU A 60 -6.63 -0.19 7.91
C LEU A 60 -7.74 0.24 6.95
N ALA A 61 -8.38 1.37 7.24
CA ALA A 61 -9.34 2.01 6.37
C ALA A 61 -8.61 2.81 5.29
N CYS A 62 -9.15 2.79 4.08
CA CYS A 62 -8.81 3.74 3.02
C CYS A 62 -10.10 4.48 2.61
N ILE A 63 -10.10 5.81 2.68
CA ILE A 63 -11.32 6.61 2.51
C ILE A 63 -11.28 7.60 1.34
N ASP A 64 -10.17 7.64 0.61
CA ASP A 64 -9.91 8.64 -0.44
C ASP A 64 -9.38 8.03 -1.74
N HIS A 65 -8.81 6.82 -1.69
CA HIS A 65 -8.34 6.11 -2.89
C HIS A 65 -9.30 4.98 -3.30
N ARG A 66 -9.42 3.94 -2.47
CA ARG A 66 -10.13 2.69 -2.80
C ARG A 66 -11.54 2.62 -2.19
N GLY A 67 -11.90 3.59 -1.37
CA GLY A 67 -13.22 3.75 -0.76
C GLY A 67 -13.57 5.22 -0.61
N THR A 68 -14.60 5.49 0.19
CA THR A 68 -15.04 6.85 0.55
C THR A 68 -15.14 6.98 2.08
N PRO A 69 -15.36 8.18 2.64
CA PRO A 69 -15.62 8.32 4.08
C PRO A 69 -16.87 7.56 4.54
N GLU A 70 -17.89 7.44 3.68
CA GLU A 70 -19.15 6.73 3.96
C GLU A 70 -19.04 5.22 3.76
N ASP A 71 -18.27 4.78 2.76
CA ASP A 71 -18.01 3.38 2.46
C ASP A 71 -16.48 3.14 2.40
N PRO A 72 -15.82 3.02 3.57
CA PRO A 72 -14.37 2.88 3.63
C PRO A 72 -13.93 1.57 2.99
N ALA A 73 -12.89 1.66 2.18
CA ALA A 73 -12.11 0.51 1.77
C ALA A 73 -11.37 -0.08 2.97
N ARG A 74 -11.03 -1.37 2.87
CA ARG A 74 -10.17 -2.11 3.79
C ARG A 74 -8.86 -2.47 3.09
N THR A 75 -7.78 -1.89 3.59
CA THR A 75 -6.39 -2.07 3.14
C THR A 75 -5.54 -2.65 4.28
N LEU A 76 -4.27 -2.90 3.99
CA LEU A 76 -3.36 -3.57 4.92
C LEU A 76 -2.56 -2.61 5.79
N THR A 77 -2.08 -3.13 6.91
CA THR A 77 -1.02 -2.59 7.75
C THR A 77 -0.21 -3.76 8.33
N LEU A 78 0.75 -3.47 9.21
CA LEU A 78 1.52 -4.49 9.91
C LEU A 78 1.10 -4.60 11.38
N GLU A 79 0.84 -5.83 11.80
CA GLU A 79 0.66 -6.21 13.19
C GLU A 79 1.98 -6.80 13.72
N LYS A 80 2.45 -6.33 14.89
CA LYS A 80 3.60 -6.97 15.56
C LYS A 80 3.19 -8.37 16.03
N THR A 81 3.86 -9.39 15.50
CA THR A 81 3.61 -10.79 15.84
C THR A 81 4.95 -11.51 15.88
N GLU A 82 5.42 -11.88 17.07
CA GLU A 82 6.70 -12.56 17.26
C GLU A 82 6.79 -13.83 16.41
N GLY A 83 7.90 -13.99 15.70
CA GLY A 83 8.15 -15.13 14.80
C GLY A 83 7.43 -15.05 13.45
N ALA A 84 6.57 -14.06 13.22
CA ALA A 84 5.98 -13.84 11.90
C ALA A 84 7.01 -13.30 10.91
N ILE A 85 6.78 -13.57 9.62
CA ILE A 85 7.59 -13.07 8.52
C ILE A 85 6.67 -12.32 7.57
N CYS A 86 7.09 -11.14 7.12
CA CYS A 86 6.39 -10.39 6.09
C CYS A 86 7.32 -10.18 4.89
N TYR A 87 6.98 -10.82 3.76
CA TYR A 87 7.69 -10.69 2.50
C TYR A 87 7.32 -9.40 1.75
N GLY A 88 8.29 -8.82 1.07
CA GLY A 88 8.12 -7.58 0.32
C GLY A 88 9.38 -7.16 -0.42
N ALA A 89 9.54 -5.86 -0.60
CA ALA A 89 10.68 -5.28 -1.32
C ALA A 89 11.28 -4.11 -0.54
N ALA A 90 12.61 -4.07 -0.43
CA ALA A 90 13.36 -2.92 0.06
C ALA A 90 13.83 -2.06 -1.14
N TYR A 91 13.65 -0.74 -1.03
CA TYR A 91 14.01 0.24 -2.05
C TYR A 91 15.07 1.21 -1.52
N CYS A 92 16.14 1.37 -2.27
CA CYS A 92 17.25 2.26 -1.96
C CYS A 92 17.08 3.60 -2.67
N VAL A 93 17.22 4.70 -1.93
CA VAL A 93 17.31 6.05 -2.51
C VAL A 93 18.66 6.64 -2.11
N ARG A 94 19.55 6.79 -3.08
CA ARG A 94 20.87 7.42 -2.99
C ARG A 94 20.79 8.85 -3.54
N GLY A 95 21.85 9.62 -3.35
CA GLY A 95 21.96 10.97 -3.91
C GLY A 95 21.79 12.10 -2.88
N GLY A 96 21.80 11.77 -1.59
CA GLY A 96 21.86 12.73 -0.49
C GLY A 96 20.51 13.28 -0.06
N ALA A 97 20.55 14.17 0.94
CA ALA A 97 19.40 14.57 1.74
C ALA A 97 18.20 15.10 0.94
N GLU A 98 18.43 15.78 -0.20
CA GLU A 98 17.34 16.33 -1.00
C GLU A 98 16.50 15.24 -1.69
N ARG A 99 17.16 14.24 -2.29
CA ARG A 99 16.44 13.14 -2.95
C ARG A 99 15.72 12.26 -1.93
N GLU A 100 16.33 12.05 -0.77
CA GLU A 100 15.72 11.36 0.36
C GLU A 100 14.49 12.11 0.89
N ARG A 101 14.57 13.44 1.03
CA ARG A 101 13.46 14.30 1.41
C ARG A 101 12.29 14.20 0.43
N LEU A 102 12.56 14.30 -0.87
CA LEU A 102 11.52 14.19 -1.90
C LEU A 102 10.83 12.82 -1.90
N ALA A 103 11.60 11.74 -1.73
CA ALA A 103 11.04 10.39 -1.60
C ALA A 103 10.18 10.26 -0.34
N MET A 104 10.65 10.77 0.80
CA MET A 104 9.89 10.76 2.04
C MET A 104 8.59 11.58 1.92
N GLU A 105 8.63 12.78 1.36
CA GLU A 105 7.44 13.62 1.17
C GLU A 105 6.39 12.97 0.25
N TYR A 106 6.84 12.29 -0.80
CA TYR A 106 5.95 11.48 -1.63
C TYR A 106 5.28 10.38 -0.80
N LEU A 107 6.06 9.63 -0.02
CA LEU A 107 5.56 8.53 0.79
C LEU A 107 4.63 9.01 1.90
N GLU A 108 4.92 10.12 2.57
CA GLU A 108 4.07 10.70 3.62
C GLU A 108 2.71 11.17 3.08
N ARG A 109 2.67 11.70 1.86
CA ARG A 109 1.40 12.04 1.20
C ARG A 109 0.61 10.81 0.79
N ARG A 110 1.31 9.78 0.29
CA ARG A 110 0.70 8.55 -0.21
C ARG A 110 0.19 7.64 0.90
N GLU A 111 0.95 7.50 1.96
CA GLU A 111 0.71 6.58 3.08
C GLU A 111 0.07 7.37 4.25
N CYS A 112 -0.86 8.27 3.95
CA CYS A 112 -1.41 9.23 4.92
C CYS A 112 -2.30 8.58 5.99
N GLU A 113 -2.73 7.34 5.77
CA GLU A 113 -3.47 6.53 6.74
C GLU A 113 -2.56 5.85 7.80
N TYR A 114 -1.25 5.85 7.58
CA TYR A 114 -0.25 5.30 8.50
C TYR A 114 0.35 6.42 9.36
N ASP A 115 0.32 6.24 10.68
CA ASP A 115 0.76 7.25 11.66
C ASP A 115 2.15 6.98 12.25
N LYS A 116 2.82 5.89 11.84
CA LYS A 116 4.13 5.50 12.34
C LYS A 116 5.12 5.16 11.23
N LYS A 117 6.38 5.54 11.47
CA LYS A 117 7.55 5.07 10.73
C LYS A 117 8.39 4.22 11.67
N THR A 118 8.56 2.95 11.36
CA THR A 118 9.35 2.02 12.18
C THR A 118 10.66 1.71 11.47
N LEU A 119 11.76 1.63 12.21
CA LEU A 119 13.03 1.13 11.71
C LEU A 119 13.09 -0.37 11.95
N VAL A 120 13.32 -1.14 10.89
CA VAL A 120 13.36 -2.60 10.93
C VAL A 120 14.64 -3.13 10.30
N GLU A 121 14.94 -4.37 10.67
CA GLU A 121 15.93 -5.18 9.98
C GLU A 121 15.29 -5.89 8.79
N PHE A 122 16.00 -5.92 7.68
CA PHE A 122 15.56 -6.58 6.45
C PHE A 122 16.51 -7.72 6.10
N TYR A 123 15.93 -8.84 5.68
CA TYR A 123 16.61 -10.09 5.43
C TYR A 123 16.39 -10.51 3.97
N LYS A 124 17.42 -11.08 3.35
CA LYS A 124 17.32 -11.69 2.03
C LYS A 124 16.94 -13.15 2.16
N GLU A 125 16.29 -13.69 1.14
CA GLU A 125 16.11 -15.14 1.05
C GLU A 125 17.46 -15.85 1.01
N GLY A 126 17.53 -17.00 1.69
CA GLY A 126 18.75 -17.79 1.82
C GLY A 126 19.65 -17.40 3.00
N ASP A 127 19.47 -16.21 3.61
CA ASP A 127 20.13 -15.81 4.85
C ASP A 127 19.16 -15.11 5.81
N ALA A 128 18.52 -15.92 6.64
CA ALA A 128 17.62 -15.46 7.68
C ALA A 128 18.33 -15.20 9.02
N LEU A 129 19.64 -15.44 9.13
CA LEU A 129 20.36 -15.31 10.40
C LEU A 129 20.94 -13.91 10.58
N GLN A 130 21.39 -13.28 9.49
CA GLN A 130 21.96 -11.93 9.52
C GLN A 130 21.12 -10.97 8.68
N PRO A 131 20.82 -9.76 9.19
CA PRO A 131 20.12 -8.77 8.40
C PRO A 131 21.00 -8.30 7.25
N ALA A 132 20.43 -8.32 6.04
CA ALA A 132 21.08 -7.78 4.85
C ALA A 132 21.12 -6.24 4.89
N LEU A 133 20.13 -5.61 5.53
CA LEU A 133 20.04 -4.18 5.75
C LEU A 133 19.51 -3.90 7.16
N THR A 134 20.02 -2.85 7.79
CA THR A 134 19.56 -2.36 9.09
C THR A 134 19.00 -0.95 8.95
N GLY A 135 18.05 -0.58 9.82
CA GLY A 135 17.45 0.76 9.78
C GLY A 135 16.58 1.02 8.56
N VAL A 136 15.98 -0.01 7.98
CA VAL A 136 15.04 0.15 6.86
C VAL A 136 13.74 0.73 7.41
N ILE A 137 13.22 1.79 6.77
CA ILE A 137 11.99 2.44 7.19
C ILE A 137 10.80 1.66 6.64
N VAL A 138 9.83 1.40 7.51
CA VAL A 138 8.52 0.85 7.14
C VAL A 138 7.40 1.71 7.72
N PHE A 139 6.40 2.03 6.89
CA PHE A 139 5.19 2.74 7.33
C PHE A 139 4.26 1.74 8.01
N THR A 140 3.78 2.07 9.21
CA THR A 140 2.92 1.19 10.03
C THR A 140 1.84 2.01 10.70
N SER A 141 0.81 1.34 11.19
CA SER A 141 -0.32 2.00 11.86
C SER A 141 -0.36 1.64 13.35
N THR A 142 -0.75 2.58 14.20
CA THR A 142 -1.09 2.30 15.58
C THR A 142 -2.37 1.45 15.63
N PRO A 143 -2.36 0.27 16.28
CA PRO A 143 -3.53 -0.59 16.40
C PRO A 143 -4.47 -0.11 17.51
N ASP A 144 -4.81 1.18 17.50
CA ASP A 144 -5.70 1.83 18.47
C ASP A 144 -6.56 2.86 17.75
N LYS A 145 -7.87 2.63 17.74
CA LYS A 145 -8.85 3.48 17.05
C LYS A 145 -8.98 4.88 17.67
N SER A 146 -8.62 5.04 18.95
CA SER A 146 -8.60 6.34 19.61
C SER A 146 -7.42 7.21 19.18
N VAL A 147 -6.34 6.59 18.68
CA VAL A 147 -5.12 7.25 18.23
C VAL A 147 -5.11 7.38 16.70
N ASN A 148 -5.37 6.29 15.99
CA ASN A 148 -5.47 6.26 14.54
C ASN A 148 -6.93 6.04 14.12
N LYS A 149 -7.57 7.11 13.65
CA LYS A 149 -8.97 7.08 13.17
C LYS A 149 -9.19 6.13 11.98
N TYR A 150 -8.13 5.78 11.24
CA TYR A 150 -8.19 4.84 10.12
C TYR A 150 -8.05 3.38 10.57
N TYR A 151 -7.66 3.11 11.82
CA TYR A 151 -7.59 1.73 12.31
C TYR A 151 -9.00 1.13 12.45
N LEU A 152 -9.28 0.13 11.61
CA LEU A 152 -10.52 -0.65 11.65
C LEU A 152 -10.43 -1.78 12.69
N GLY A 153 -9.23 -2.35 12.83
CA GLY A 153 -8.99 -3.54 13.63
C GLY A 153 -9.45 -4.84 12.97
N PRO A 154 -9.16 -5.97 13.63
CA PRO A 154 -9.49 -7.30 13.11
C PRO A 154 -10.99 -7.46 12.94
N ALA A 155 -11.38 -8.19 11.90
CA ALA A 155 -12.77 -8.52 11.61
C ALA A 155 -12.89 -9.96 11.08
N PRO A 156 -14.08 -10.58 11.14
CA PRO A 156 -14.31 -11.87 10.50
C PRO A 156 -13.94 -11.86 9.02
N LEU A 157 -13.40 -12.98 8.53
CA LEU A 157 -12.93 -13.11 7.14
C LEU A 157 -14.03 -12.73 6.14
N GLU A 158 -15.26 -13.17 6.39
CA GLU A 158 -16.39 -12.92 5.51
C GLU A 158 -16.84 -11.45 5.52
N ASP A 159 -16.69 -10.76 6.66
CA ASP A 159 -16.97 -9.32 6.75
C ASP A 159 -15.92 -8.51 5.97
N MET A 160 -14.64 -8.83 6.16
CA MET A 160 -13.56 -8.22 5.39
C MET A 160 -13.75 -8.46 3.90
N ALA A 161 -14.08 -9.69 3.50
CA ALA A 161 -14.30 -10.04 2.11
C ALA A 161 -15.49 -9.29 1.50
N ARG A 162 -16.60 -9.16 2.23
CA ARG A 162 -17.75 -8.34 1.78
C ARG A 162 -17.34 -6.90 1.56
N GLN A 163 -16.68 -6.28 2.54
CA GLN A 163 -16.23 -4.90 2.47
C GLN A 163 -15.29 -4.68 1.26
N ILE A 164 -14.28 -5.55 1.10
CA ILE A 164 -13.31 -5.46 -0.01
C ILE A 164 -13.97 -5.70 -1.37
N ALA A 165 -14.96 -6.59 -1.46
CA ALA A 165 -15.64 -6.90 -2.70
C ALA A 165 -16.47 -5.73 -3.25
N THR A 166 -17.06 -4.93 -2.36
CA THR A 166 -18.03 -3.87 -2.71
C THR A 166 -17.47 -2.46 -2.64
N ALA A 167 -16.48 -2.18 -1.79
CA ALA A 167 -15.92 -0.84 -1.64
C ALA A 167 -15.23 -0.37 -2.92
N SER A 168 -15.50 0.88 -3.30
CA SER A 168 -14.88 1.55 -4.44
C SER A 168 -14.67 3.03 -4.13
N GLY A 169 -13.56 3.57 -4.61
CA GLY A 169 -13.22 4.98 -4.48
C GLY A 169 -12.74 5.58 -5.80
N PRO A 170 -12.22 6.82 -5.77
CA PRO A 170 -11.73 7.53 -6.96
C PRO A 170 -10.66 6.77 -7.76
N CYS A 171 -9.87 5.92 -7.10
CA CYS A 171 -8.81 5.12 -7.72
C CYS A 171 -9.22 3.68 -8.09
N GLY A 172 -10.53 3.40 -8.08
CA GLY A 172 -11.11 2.10 -8.47
C GLY A 172 -11.52 1.23 -7.28
N ASN A 173 -11.87 -0.02 -7.58
CA ASN A 173 -12.41 -0.97 -6.59
C ASN A 173 -11.34 -1.45 -5.61
N ASN A 174 -11.72 -1.69 -4.35
CA ASN A 174 -10.83 -2.24 -3.32
C ASN A 174 -10.34 -3.65 -3.67
N ARG A 175 -11.18 -4.53 -4.22
CA ARG A 175 -10.78 -5.90 -4.61
C ARG A 175 -9.57 -5.96 -5.54
N GLU A 176 -9.37 -4.96 -6.40
CA GLU A 176 -8.18 -4.90 -7.26
C GLU A 176 -6.89 -4.76 -6.46
N TYR A 177 -6.94 -4.04 -5.33
CA TYR A 177 -5.80 -3.92 -4.43
C TYR A 177 -5.37 -5.30 -3.91
N LEU A 178 -6.33 -6.08 -3.41
CA LEU A 178 -6.08 -7.42 -2.87
C LEU A 178 -5.55 -8.37 -3.94
N PHE A 179 -6.16 -8.40 -5.13
CA PHE A 179 -5.71 -9.28 -6.21
C PHE A 179 -4.34 -8.87 -6.77
N LYS A 180 -4.03 -7.57 -6.81
CA LYS A 180 -2.69 -7.10 -7.17
C LYS A 180 -1.66 -7.48 -6.12
N LEU A 181 -2.01 -7.44 -4.84
CA LEU A 181 -1.15 -7.90 -3.76
C LEU A 181 -0.86 -9.41 -3.86
N GLU A 182 -1.91 -10.22 -3.98
CA GLU A 182 -1.81 -11.68 -4.16
C GLU A 182 -0.89 -12.02 -5.34
N LYS A 183 -1.11 -11.37 -6.50
CA LYS A 183 -0.25 -11.55 -7.68
C LYS A 183 1.18 -11.06 -7.42
N ALA A 184 1.35 -9.91 -6.79
CA ALA A 184 2.67 -9.33 -6.56
C ALA A 184 3.51 -10.21 -5.62
N LEU A 185 2.90 -10.82 -4.61
CA LEU A 185 3.54 -11.81 -3.76
C LEU A 185 3.96 -13.05 -4.56
N TYR A 186 3.04 -13.60 -5.36
CA TYR A 186 3.34 -14.73 -6.22
C TYR A 186 4.48 -14.44 -7.19
N ASP A 187 4.50 -13.26 -7.82
CA ASP A 187 5.53 -12.83 -8.75
C ASP A 187 6.93 -12.71 -8.09
N ILE A 188 6.98 -12.51 -6.77
CA ILE A 188 8.24 -12.51 -6.00
C ILE A 188 8.54 -13.86 -5.34
N GLY A 189 7.80 -14.91 -5.69
CA GLY A 189 8.04 -16.28 -5.25
C GLY A 189 7.39 -16.66 -3.92
N HIS A 190 6.46 -15.85 -3.40
CA HIS A 190 5.82 -16.08 -2.10
C HIS A 190 4.31 -16.21 -2.22
N GLU A 191 3.77 -17.19 -1.52
CA GLU A 191 2.34 -17.35 -1.29
C GLU A 191 2.07 -17.13 0.19
N GLU A 192 1.07 -16.30 0.49
CA GLU A 192 0.70 -15.98 1.87
C GLU A 192 -0.73 -16.46 2.10
N ASP A 193 -0.88 -17.52 2.91
CA ASP A 193 -2.17 -18.21 3.12
C ASP A 193 -3.28 -17.22 3.47
N TYR A 194 -3.03 -16.29 4.37
CA TYR A 194 -4.01 -15.28 4.78
C TYR A 194 -4.48 -14.38 3.62
N VAL A 195 -3.58 -13.97 2.72
CA VAL A 195 -3.90 -13.16 1.55
C VAL A 195 -4.71 -13.99 0.54
N ILE A 196 -4.30 -15.24 0.31
CA ILE A 196 -4.97 -16.17 -0.61
C ILE A 196 -6.37 -16.52 -0.12
N GLU A 197 -6.52 -16.82 1.18
CA GLU A 197 -7.81 -17.10 1.81
C GLU A 197 -8.77 -15.91 1.68
N LEU A 198 -8.31 -14.70 2.00
CA LEU A 198 -9.12 -13.49 1.84
C LEU A 198 -9.47 -13.22 0.39
N ALA A 199 -8.53 -13.39 -0.55
CA ALA A 199 -8.78 -13.23 -1.98
C ALA A 199 -9.82 -14.23 -2.50
N ASN A 200 -9.73 -15.49 -2.06
CA ASN A 200 -10.70 -16.51 -2.38
C ASN A 200 -12.09 -16.19 -1.83
N GLU A 201 -12.18 -15.70 -0.59
CA GLU A 201 -13.47 -15.29 -0.02
C GLU A 201 -14.08 -14.10 -0.78
N VAL A 202 -13.27 -13.11 -1.18
CA VAL A 202 -13.72 -12.00 -2.04
C VAL A 202 -14.25 -12.53 -3.38
N ARG A 203 -13.55 -13.47 -4.03
CA ARG A 203 -14.04 -14.11 -5.27
C ARG A 203 -15.39 -14.81 -5.07
N LYS A 204 -15.61 -15.49 -3.94
CA LYS A 204 -16.91 -16.10 -3.62
C LYS A 204 -18.01 -15.06 -3.49
N VAL A 205 -17.76 -13.96 -2.77
CA VAL A 205 -18.73 -12.86 -2.62
C VAL A 205 -19.12 -12.30 -4.00
N LEU A 206 -18.15 -12.05 -4.88
CA LEU A 206 -18.42 -11.54 -6.24
C LEU A 206 -19.27 -12.50 -7.06
N GLY A 207 -18.98 -13.80 -7.02
CA GLY A 207 -19.77 -14.82 -7.71
C GLY A 207 -21.21 -14.96 -7.18
N ILE A 208 -21.45 -14.66 -5.89
CA ILE A 208 -22.81 -14.60 -5.32
C ILE A 208 -23.53 -13.34 -5.82
N VAL A 209 -22.87 -12.19 -5.82
CA VAL A 209 -23.43 -10.92 -6.28
C VAL A 209 -23.88 -11.03 -7.73
N GLU A 210 -23.01 -11.54 -8.62
CA GLU A 210 -23.34 -11.75 -10.03
C GLU A 210 -24.56 -12.66 -10.22
N LYS A 211 -24.62 -13.78 -9.50
CA LYS A 211 -25.78 -14.69 -9.52
C LYS A 211 -27.06 -14.01 -9.02
N GLY A 212 -26.96 -13.20 -7.96
CA GLY A 212 -28.08 -12.44 -7.40
C GLY A 212 -28.66 -11.41 -8.38
N PHE A 213 -27.81 -10.71 -9.12
CA PHE A 213 -28.23 -9.81 -10.20
C PHE A 213 -28.91 -10.56 -11.34
N VAL A 214 -28.31 -11.66 -11.81
CA VAL A 214 -28.88 -12.50 -12.88
C VAL A 214 -30.26 -13.07 -12.49
N ILE A 215 -30.43 -13.48 -11.21
CA ILE A 215 -31.73 -13.97 -10.72
C ILE A 215 -32.76 -12.83 -10.63
N LYS A 216 -32.38 -11.64 -10.16
CA LYS A 216 -33.28 -10.46 -10.12
C LYS A 216 -33.72 -10.04 -11.53
N GLU A 217 -32.80 -9.94 -12.49
CA GLU A 217 -33.14 -9.59 -13.88
C GLU A 217 -34.05 -10.63 -14.54
N LYS A 218 -33.77 -11.93 -14.36
CA LYS A 218 -34.65 -13.00 -14.85
C LYS A 218 -36.06 -12.97 -14.23
N LYS A 219 -36.20 -12.45 -13.00
CA LYS A 219 -37.51 -12.30 -12.33
C LYS A 219 -38.27 -11.04 -12.77
N LEU A 220 -37.59 -10.05 -13.33
CA LEU A 220 -38.19 -8.83 -13.90
C LEU A 220 -38.65 -9.01 -15.36
N VAL A 221 -38.12 -10.01 -16.08
CA VAL A 221 -38.60 -10.41 -17.42
C VAL A 221 -39.59 -11.58 -17.29
N GLY A 222 -40.73 -11.33 -16.65
CA GLY A 222 -41.75 -12.35 -16.44
C GLY A 222 -43.12 -11.77 -16.14
N SER A 223 -43.99 -11.82 -17.15
CA SER A 223 -45.44 -11.55 -17.12
C SER A 223 -45.89 -10.10 -17.37
N SER A 224 -46.39 -9.85 -18.59
CA SER A 224 -47.63 -9.11 -18.88
C SER A 224 -47.97 -9.20 -20.38
N HIS A 225 -48.55 -10.32 -20.82
CA HIS A 225 -49.38 -10.31 -22.03
C HIS A 225 -50.78 -9.86 -21.64
N ILE A 226 -51.13 -8.61 -21.95
CA ILE A 226 -52.51 -8.14 -21.98
C ILE A 226 -52.71 -7.47 -23.36
N PRO A 227 -53.68 -7.90 -24.18
CA PRO A 227 -53.94 -7.27 -25.47
C PRO A 227 -54.83 -6.03 -25.27
N LEU A 228 -54.33 -4.84 -25.63
CA LEU A 228 -55.10 -3.60 -25.66
C LEU A 228 -55.48 -3.21 -27.09
N LYS A 229 -56.78 -3.12 -27.32
CA LYS A 229 -57.44 -2.66 -28.55
C LYS A 229 -57.25 -1.15 -28.75
N THR A 230 -57.19 -0.77 -30.02
CA THR A 230 -57.01 0.57 -30.60
C THR A 230 -58.18 1.53 -30.32
N ALA A 231 -57.89 2.81 -30.02
CA ALA A 231 -58.22 4.00 -30.84
C ALA A 231 -58.35 5.30 -30.01
N HIS A 232 -57.49 6.29 -30.29
CA HIS A 232 -57.83 7.65 -30.79
C HIS A 232 -56.81 8.73 -30.39
N ASN A 233 -56.26 9.35 -31.45
CA ASN A 233 -55.79 10.73 -31.63
C ASN A 233 -55.50 11.60 -30.39
N ILE A 234 -54.28 12.16 -30.31
CA ILE A 234 -54.02 13.61 -30.15
C ILE A 234 -52.61 13.96 -30.69
N THR A 235 -52.65 14.90 -31.63
CA THR A 235 -51.72 15.96 -32.09
C THR A 235 -50.24 15.97 -31.68
N ALA A 236 -49.41 16.14 -32.71
CA ALA A 236 -47.97 16.35 -32.68
C ALA A 236 -47.54 17.75 -32.20
N LEU A 237 -46.45 17.79 -31.42
CA LEU A 237 -45.58 18.97 -31.27
C LEU A 237 -44.12 18.46 -31.29
N LYS A 238 -43.40 18.83 -32.36
CA LYS A 238 -41.93 18.76 -32.43
C LYS A 238 -41.36 19.90 -31.59
N LEU A 239 -40.25 19.70 -30.88
CA LEU A 239 -39.00 20.44 -31.08
C LEU A 239 -37.86 19.93 -30.16
N HIS A 240 -36.73 19.60 -30.82
CA HIS A 240 -35.33 19.81 -30.41
C HIS A 240 -34.62 18.80 -29.50
N ARG A 241 -33.59 18.18 -30.09
CA ARG A 241 -32.47 17.45 -29.46
C ARG A 241 -31.27 18.42 -29.36
N PRO A 242 -30.41 18.28 -28.33
CA PRO A 242 -28.97 18.32 -28.60
C PRO A 242 -28.21 17.08 -28.10
N LEU A 243 -27.01 16.95 -28.66
CA LEU A 243 -26.02 15.87 -28.67
C LEU A 243 -25.19 15.75 -27.36
N PRO A 244 -24.36 14.68 -27.19
CA PRO A 244 -23.68 14.34 -25.94
C PRO A 244 -22.39 15.14 -25.75
N LEU A 245 -21.95 15.28 -24.49
CA LEU A 245 -20.64 15.83 -24.16
C LEU A 245 -19.65 14.71 -23.77
N SER A 246 -18.53 14.75 -24.46
CA SER A 246 -17.32 13.94 -24.35
C SER A 246 -16.44 14.34 -23.17
N GLU A 247 -15.58 13.40 -22.79
CA GLU A 247 -14.17 13.53 -22.39
C GLU A 247 -13.67 14.90 -21.88
N ALA A 248 -13.12 14.90 -20.66
CA ALA A 248 -12.16 15.89 -20.21
C ALA A 248 -10.90 15.18 -19.68
N VAL A 249 -9.88 15.11 -20.54
CA VAL A 249 -8.46 14.97 -20.20
C VAL A 249 -7.84 16.37 -20.28
N GLY A 250 -7.05 16.75 -19.29
CA GLY A 250 -6.16 17.93 -19.24
C GLY A 250 -5.69 18.08 -17.80
N VAL A 251 -4.43 17.85 -17.39
CA VAL A 251 -3.11 18.28 -17.89
C VAL A 251 -2.96 19.81 -17.93
N ALA A 252 -1.90 20.25 -17.22
CA ALA A 252 -1.30 21.59 -17.10
C ALA A 252 -1.90 22.46 -15.95
N MET A 253 -1.12 23.21 -15.16
CA MET A 253 0.10 23.97 -15.49
C MET A 253 1.03 24.18 -14.28
N ASP A 254 2.31 24.35 -14.62
CA ASP A 254 3.40 24.95 -13.84
C ASP A 254 3.06 26.33 -13.22
N SER A 255 3.67 26.60 -12.06
CA SER A 255 4.38 27.85 -11.72
C SER A 255 5.35 27.59 -10.56
#